data_AF-A0AAD6JR08-F1
#
_entry.id   AF-A0AAD6JR08-F1
#
_cell.length_a   1.000
_cell.length_b   1.000
_cell.length_c   1.000
_cell.angle_alpha   90.00
_cell.angle_beta   90.00
_cell.angle_gamma   90.00
#
_symmetry.space_group_name_H-M   'P 1'
#
loop_
_entity.id
_entity.type
_entity.pdbx_description
1 polymer ?
#
loop_
_entity_poly.entity_id
_entity_poly.type
_entity_poly.pdbx_seq_one_letter_code
_entity_poly.pdbx_strand_id
1 'polypeptide(L)'
;MEGKGVIIRGWAPQVLILDHEATGAFVTHCGWNSTLEGITAGKPMVTWPVFAEQFYNEKLVTEVLKTGVAVGVKEWVLEADEKRSRARELGETARKAVEKGGSSCSDLNALIEELRCYRP
;
A
#
# COMPACT_ATOMS: atom_id res chain seq x y z
N MET A 1 -1.56 -24.64 19.41
CA MET A 1 -1.20 -23.99 18.12
C MET A 1 0.27 -23.63 18.18
N GLU A 2 1.14 -24.58 17.87
CA GLU A 2 2.59 -24.36 17.84
C GLU A 2 3.02 -24.08 16.39
N GLY A 3 4.00 -23.20 16.18
CA GLY A 3 4.54 -22.88 14.85
C GLY A 3 3.70 -21.97 13.94
N LYS A 4 2.66 -21.30 14.45
CA LYS A 4 1.79 -20.40 13.64
C LYS A 4 2.20 -18.92 13.63
N GLY A 5 3.23 -18.53 14.37
CA GLY A 5 3.64 -17.13 14.48
C GLY A 5 5.13 -16.98 14.79
N VAL A 6 5.70 -15.89 14.30
CA VAL A 6 7.10 -15.50 14.52
C VAL A 6 7.11 -14.06 15.05
N ILE A 7 7.91 -13.81 16.08
CA ILE A 7 8.13 -12.46 16.62
C ILE A 7 9.54 -12.03 16.22
N ILE A 8 9.63 -10.99 15.41
CA ILE A 8 10.89 -10.30 15.11
C ILE A 8 11.01 -9.11 16.05
N ARG A 9 12.11 -9.01 16.80
CA ARG A 9 12.39 -7.88 17.68
C ARG A 9 13.34 -6.91 16.98
N GLY A 10 12.96 -5.64 16.93
CA GLY A 10 13.70 -4.62 16.16
C GLY A 10 13.11 -4.43 14.77
N TRP A 11 13.97 -4.27 13.77
CA TRP A 11 13.55 -4.04 12.39
C TRP A 11 13.40 -5.37 11.63
N ALA A 12 12.34 -5.47 10.82
CA ALA A 12 12.09 -6.58 9.92
C ALA A 12 12.19 -6.10 8.47
N PRO A 13 12.63 -6.95 7.53
CA PRO A 13 12.72 -6.60 6.11
C PRO A 13 11.32 -6.49 5.47
N GLN A 14 10.61 -5.40 5.77
CA GLN A 14 9.20 -5.20 5.47
C GLN A 14 8.87 -5.40 3.99
N VAL A 15 9.67 -4.82 3.09
CA VAL A 15 9.47 -4.98 1.63
C VAL A 15 9.55 -6.45 1.21
N LEU A 16 10.55 -7.20 1.69
CA LEU A 16 10.69 -8.63 1.37
C LEU A 16 9.55 -9.46 1.95
N ILE A 17 9.08 -9.12 3.16
CA ILE A 17 7.93 -9.79 3.78
C ILE A 17 6.65 -9.51 2.98
N LEU A 18 6.42 -8.26 2.58
CA LEU A 18 5.23 -7.88 1.81
C LEU A 18 5.24 -8.49 0.41
N ASP A 19 6.39 -8.58 -0.26
CA ASP A 19 6.49 -9.15 -1.60
C ASP A 19 6.34 -10.69 -1.62
N HIS A 20 6.50 -11.34 -0.47
CA HIS A 20 6.40 -12.79 -0.37
C HIS A 20 4.97 -13.32 -0.63
N GLU A 21 4.84 -14.41 -1.37
CA GLU A 21 3.55 -15.02 -1.73
C GLU A 21 2.76 -15.50 -0.50
N ALA A 22 3.45 -15.99 0.53
CA ALA A 22 2.83 -16.42 1.79
C ALA A 22 2.19 -15.27 2.60
N THR A 23 2.48 -14.01 2.28
CA THR A 23 1.89 -12.86 2.98
C THR A 23 0.50 -12.57 2.43
N GLY A 24 -0.52 -12.76 3.27
CA GLY A 24 -1.92 -12.64 2.88
C GLY A 24 -2.57 -11.26 3.13
N ALA A 25 -2.05 -10.49 4.08
CA ALA A 25 -2.55 -9.16 4.46
C ALA A 25 -1.50 -8.39 5.26
N PHE A 26 -1.66 -7.06 5.37
CA PHE A 26 -0.75 -6.18 6.10
C PHE A 26 -1.50 -5.33 7.14
N VAL A 27 -1.19 -5.50 8.43
CA VAL A 27 -1.67 -4.60 9.48
C VAL A 27 -0.73 -3.39 9.55
N THR A 28 -1.25 -2.18 9.37
CA THR A 28 -0.42 -0.99 9.26
C THR A 28 -1.05 0.23 9.93
N HIS A 29 -0.20 1.09 10.47
CA HIS A 29 -0.57 2.41 10.96
C HIS A 29 -0.90 3.44 9.87
N CYS A 30 -0.88 3.05 8.59
CA CYS A 30 -1.27 3.90 7.46
C CYS A 30 -0.37 5.11 7.19
N GLY A 31 0.89 5.09 7.66
CA GLY A 31 1.90 6.04 7.15
C GLY A 31 2.08 5.88 5.64
N TRP A 32 2.24 6.98 4.90
CA TRP A 32 2.15 6.96 3.42
C TRP A 32 3.12 5.98 2.75
N ASN A 33 4.35 5.85 3.25
CA ASN A 33 5.32 4.89 2.73
C ASN A 33 4.83 3.44 2.88
N SER A 34 4.36 3.06 4.07
CA SER A 34 3.82 1.71 4.31
C SER A 34 2.56 1.45 3.50
N THR A 35 1.71 2.46 3.30
CA THR A 35 0.54 2.36 2.42
C THR A 35 0.97 2.08 0.98
N LEU A 36 1.95 2.81 0.44
CA LEU A 36 2.48 2.59 -0.91
C LEU A 36 3.17 1.22 -1.07
N GLU A 37 3.91 0.75 -0.07
CA GLU A 37 4.49 -0.60 -0.07
C GLU A 37 3.41 -1.69 -0.10
N GLY A 38 2.35 -1.55 0.71
CA GLY A 38 1.20 -2.45 0.70
C GLY A 38 0.47 -2.48 -0.64
N ILE A 39 0.26 -1.29 -1.24
CA ILE A 39 -0.33 -1.14 -2.58
C ILE A 39 0.56 -1.83 -3.63
N THR A 40 1.86 -1.54 -3.68
CA THR A 40 2.77 -2.05 -4.70
C THR A 40 2.92 -3.57 -4.65
N ALA A 41 2.94 -4.13 -3.43
CA ALA A 41 2.94 -5.57 -3.17
C ALA A 41 1.56 -6.24 -3.42
N GLY A 42 0.52 -5.46 -3.68
CA GLY A 42 -0.83 -5.94 -3.94
C GLY A 42 -1.48 -6.64 -2.73
N LYS A 43 -1.19 -6.18 -1.52
CA LYS A 43 -1.69 -6.78 -0.28
C LYS A 43 -2.84 -5.95 0.30
N PRO A 44 -3.96 -6.58 0.71
CA PRO A 44 -5.00 -5.86 1.44
C PRO A 44 -4.48 -5.43 2.83
N MET A 45 -5.03 -4.32 3.33
CA MET A 45 -4.56 -3.71 4.58
C MET A 45 -5.60 -3.78 5.70
N VAL A 46 -5.13 -4.03 6.93
CA VAL A 46 -5.89 -3.72 8.14
C VAL A 46 -5.34 -2.40 8.68
N THR A 47 -6.18 -1.37 8.69
CA THR A 47 -5.75 -0.01 9.03
C THR A 47 -5.86 0.26 10.52
N TRP A 48 -4.79 0.82 11.09
CA TRP A 48 -4.71 1.17 12.51
C TRP A 48 -3.97 2.52 12.70
N PRO A 49 -4.55 3.63 12.24
CA PRO A 49 -3.91 4.95 12.31
C PRO A 49 -3.61 5.38 13.76
N VAL A 50 -2.54 6.15 13.93
CA VAL A 50 -2.06 6.62 15.24
C VAL A 50 -1.95 8.15 15.29
N PHE A 51 -1.35 8.80 14.28
CA PHE A 51 -1.13 10.26 14.26
C PHE A 51 -0.95 10.83 12.84
N ALA A 52 -0.73 12.14 12.73
CA ALA A 52 -0.50 12.84 11.46
C ALA A 52 -1.65 12.62 10.45
N GLU A 53 -1.32 12.41 9.18
CA GLU A 53 -2.27 12.23 8.09
C GLU A 53 -2.83 10.79 7.97
N GLN A 54 -2.43 9.89 8.86
CA GLN A 54 -2.75 8.46 8.80
C GLN A 54 -4.25 8.19 8.80
N PHE A 55 -5.05 9.03 9.46
CA PHE A 55 -6.52 8.93 9.44
C PHE A 55 -7.10 9.24 8.06
N TYR A 56 -6.49 10.14 7.29
CA TYR A 56 -6.90 10.39 5.90
C TYR A 56 -6.46 9.24 4.98
N ASN A 57 -5.25 8.72 5.19
CA ASN A 57 -4.76 7.55 4.45
C ASN A 57 -5.64 6.31 4.71
N GLU A 58 -6.10 6.11 5.95
CA GLU A 58 -7.09 5.06 6.25
C GLU A 58 -8.35 5.22 5.40
N LYS A 59 -8.90 6.44 5.29
CA LYS A 59 -10.11 6.71 4.48
C LYS A 59 -9.87 6.44 3.01
N LEU A 60 -8.71 6.82 2.47
CA LEU A 60 -8.31 6.46 1.11
C LEU A 60 -8.28 4.93 0.92
N VAL A 61 -7.66 4.19 1.83
CA VAL A 61 -7.54 2.72 1.73
C VAL A 61 -8.88 2.00 1.86
N THR A 62 -9.71 2.43 2.81
CA THR A 62 -10.95 1.72 3.19
C THR A 62 -12.16 2.12 2.36
N GLU A 63 -12.35 3.42 2.09
CA GLU A 63 -13.57 3.94 1.48
C GLU A 63 -13.41 4.17 -0.04
N VAL A 64 -12.24 4.64 -0.47
CA VAL A 64 -11.99 5.00 -1.87
C VAL A 64 -11.42 3.80 -2.65
N LEU A 65 -10.25 3.31 -2.25
CA LEU A 65 -9.59 2.16 -2.89
C LEU A 65 -10.31 0.85 -2.58
N LYS A 66 -10.98 0.78 -1.42
CA LYS A 66 -11.68 -0.40 -0.93
C LYS A 66 -10.79 -1.65 -0.89
N THR A 67 -9.53 -1.46 -0.52
CA THR A 67 -8.51 -2.53 -0.39
C THR A 67 -8.20 -2.88 1.05
N GLY A 68 -8.83 -2.22 2.02
CA GLY A 68 -8.59 -2.48 3.45
C GLY A 68 -9.83 -2.47 4.33
N VAL A 69 -9.59 -2.80 5.60
CA VAL A 69 -10.58 -2.84 6.69
C VAL A 69 -10.00 -2.13 7.91
N ALA A 70 -10.75 -1.24 8.53
CA ALA A 70 -10.31 -0.59 9.76
C ALA A 70 -10.35 -1.55 10.95
N VAL A 71 -9.35 -1.46 11.84
CA VAL A 71 -9.34 -2.24 13.09
C VAL A 71 -10.58 -1.96 13.97
N GLY A 72 -11.16 -0.77 13.84
CA GLY A 72 -12.32 -0.32 14.61
C GLY A 72 -13.69 -0.67 14.03
N VAL A 73 -13.79 -1.56 13.03
CA VAL A 73 -15.10 -1.97 12.49
C VAL A 73 -15.97 -2.67 13.54
N LYS A 74 -17.27 -2.39 13.53
CA LYS A 74 -18.24 -2.97 14.47
C LYS A 74 -18.91 -4.25 13.95
N GLU A 75 -18.80 -4.51 12.65
CA GLU A 75 -19.44 -5.62 11.96
C GLU A 75 -18.40 -6.43 11.17
N TRP A 76 -18.69 -7.71 10.97
CA TRP A 76 -17.84 -8.61 10.21
C TRP A 76 -17.82 -8.23 8.73
N VAL A 77 -16.61 -8.11 8.17
CA VAL A 77 -16.42 -7.85 6.74
C VAL A 77 -16.22 -9.17 6.00
N LEU A 78 -17.16 -9.51 5.12
CA LEU A 78 -17.15 -10.77 4.34
C LEU A 78 -16.47 -10.64 2.97
N GLU A 79 -15.98 -9.45 2.61
CA GLU A 79 -15.43 -9.10 1.29
C GLU A 79 -13.93 -9.39 1.14
N ALA A 80 -13.36 -10.35 1.88
CA ALA A 80 -11.90 -10.53 1.95
C ALA A 80 -11.27 -10.84 0.57
N ASP A 81 -11.93 -11.65 -0.25
CA ASP A 81 -11.43 -12.01 -1.58
C ASP A 81 -11.53 -10.85 -2.58
N GLU A 82 -12.61 -10.06 -2.52
CA GLU A 82 -12.75 -8.86 -3.34
C GLU A 82 -11.66 -7.83 -3.02
N LYS A 83 -11.38 -7.60 -1.73
CA LYS A 83 -10.30 -6.69 -1.32
C LYS A 83 -8.92 -7.18 -1.77
N ARG A 84 -8.68 -8.50 -1.76
CA ARG A 84 -7.47 -9.11 -2.31
C ARG A 84 -7.35 -8.90 -3.82
N SER A 85 -8.43 -9.10 -4.59
CA SER A 85 -8.42 -8.86 -6.04
C SER A 85 -8.11 -7.40 -6.36
N ARG A 86 -8.84 -6.47 -5.72
CA ARG A 86 -8.62 -5.03 -5.88
C ARG A 86 -7.20 -4.61 -5.52
N ALA A 87 -6.65 -5.14 -4.42
CA ALA A 87 -5.28 -4.82 -4.03
C ALA A 87 -4.26 -5.27 -5.08
N ARG A 88 -4.43 -6.48 -5.66
CA ARG A 88 -3.55 -6.98 -6.73
C ARG A 88 -3.64 -6.10 -7.98
N GLU A 89 -4.84 -5.78 -8.44
CA GLU A 89 -5.08 -4.91 -9.61
C GLU A 89 -4.46 -3.51 -9.41
N LEU A 90 -4.62 -2.95 -8.21
CA LEU A 90 -4.02 -1.66 -7.88
C LEU A 90 -2.48 -1.74 -7.83
N GLY A 91 -1.92 -2.82 -7.30
CA GLY A 91 -0.47 -3.04 -7.27
C GLY A 91 0.14 -3.19 -8.65
N GLU A 92 -0.53 -3.87 -9.57
CA GLU A 92 -0.13 -3.93 -10.98
C GLU A 92 -0.17 -2.54 -11.64
N THR A 93 -1.22 -1.77 -11.37
CA THR A 93 -1.37 -0.39 -11.88
C THR A 93 -0.25 0.51 -11.35
N ALA A 94 0.08 0.41 -10.05
CA ALA A 94 1.17 1.15 -9.43
C ALA A 94 2.53 0.82 -10.05
N ARG A 95 2.82 -0.46 -10.33
CA ARG A 95 4.04 -0.88 -11.03
C ARG A 95 4.11 -0.33 -12.45
N LYS A 96 3.02 -0.46 -13.22
CA LYS A 96 2.95 0.08 -14.59
C LYS A 96 3.14 1.59 -14.64
N ALA A 97 2.72 2.33 -13.61
CA ALA A 97 2.89 3.79 -13.56
C ALA A 97 4.36 4.23 -13.50
N VAL A 98 5.24 3.40 -12.91
CA VAL A 98 6.68 3.70 -12.75
C VAL A 98 7.58 3.00 -13.79
N GLU A 99 7.06 2.01 -14.51
CA GLU A 99 7.75 1.40 -15.65
C GLU A 99 7.99 2.39 -16.80
N LYS A 100 8.89 2.04 -17.72
CA LYS A 100 9.19 2.87 -18.90
C LYS A 100 7.93 3.09 -19.74
N GLY A 101 7.53 4.35 -19.90
CA GLY A 101 6.30 4.74 -20.60
C GLY A 101 5.06 4.82 -19.69
N GLY A 102 5.20 4.53 -18.40
CA GLY A 102 4.17 4.74 -17.39
C GLY A 102 3.90 6.22 -17.12
N SER A 103 2.76 6.52 -16.48
CA SER A 103 2.33 7.90 -16.20
C SER A 103 3.30 8.64 -15.29
N SER A 104 3.66 8.09 -14.13
CA SER A 104 4.60 8.72 -13.20
C SER A 104 6.00 8.85 -13.79
N CYS A 105 6.45 7.88 -14.59
CA CYS A 105 7.71 7.98 -15.34
C CYS A 105 7.67 9.15 -16.34
N SER A 106 6.56 9.32 -17.04
CA SER A 106 6.36 10.40 -18.02
C SER A 106 6.29 11.76 -17.34
N ASP A 107 5.57 11.89 -16.23
CA ASP A 107 5.47 13.13 -15.46
C ASP A 107 6.83 13.56 -14.89
N LEU A 108 7.63 12.59 -14.42
CA LEU A 108 8.99 12.87 -13.95
C LEU A 108 9.88 13.39 -15.09
N ASN A 109 9.79 12.81 -16.30
CA ASN A 109 10.52 13.30 -17.46
C ASN A 109 10.06 14.71 -17.86
N ALA A 110 8.76 14.98 -17.83
CA ALA A 110 8.21 16.30 -18.13
C ALA A 110 8.74 17.37 -17.15
N LEU A 111 8.77 17.05 -15.84
CA LEU A 111 9.36 17.92 -14.83
C LEU A 111 10.84 18.19 -15.09
N ILE A 112 11.62 17.17 -15.49
CA ILE A 112 13.04 17.34 -15.82
C ILE A 112 13.22 18.30 -17.00
N GLU A 113 12.39 18.20 -18.05
CA GLU A 113 12.44 19.12 -19.19
C GLU A 113 12.05 20.55 -18.81
N GLU A 114 11.06 20.73 -17.92
CA GLU A 114 10.70 22.05 -17.40
C GLU A 114 11.87 22.69 -16.65
N LEU A 115 12.51 21.93 -15.75
CA LEU A 115 13.68 22.39 -14.99
C LEU A 115 14.89 22.68 -15.88
N ARG A 116 15.05 21.97 -17.00
CA ARG A 116 16.10 22.27 -18.01
C ARG A 116 15.83 23.57 -18.76
N CYS A 117 14.57 23.91 -18.99
CA CYS A 117 14.16 25.14 -19.66
C CYS A 117 14.15 26.35 -18.72
N TYR A 118 14.18 26.13 -17.41
CA TYR A 118 14.25 27.20 -16.42
C TYR A 118 15.57 27.96 -16.53
N ARG A 119 15.50 29.21 -16.99
CA ARG A 119 16.58 30.20 -16.82
C ARG A 119 16.19 31.12 -15.65
N PRO A 120 17.05 31.27 -14.63
CA PRO A 120 16.79 32.17 -13.50
C PRO A 120 16.73 33.63 -13.93
#